data_AF-A0A7J4P146-F1
#
_entry.id   AF-A0A7J4P146-F1
#
_cell.length_a   1.000
_cell.length_b   1.000
_cell.length_c   1.000
_cell.angle_alpha   90.00
_cell.angle_beta   90.00
_cell.angle_gamma   90.00
#
_symmetry.space_group_name_H-M   'P 1'
#
loop_
_entity.id
_entity.type
_entity.pdbx_description
1 polymer ?
#
loop_
_entity_poly.entity_id
_entity_poly.type
_entity_poly.pdbx_seq_one_letter_code
_entity_poly.pdbx_strand_id
1 'polypeptide(L)'
;MLEGLTGFAVILVVAVAVALIIMAIGNDIAPKSPDTPGKLAPYACGEDITPTKVRVNVENFFIYAVYFMIFDVLGFVLATTLARPANVALPLAYAAASLVSIVILTAKWRK
;
A
#
# COMPACT_ATOMS: atom_id res chain seq x y z
N MET A 1 -7.68 27.37 3.60
CA MET A 1 -7.29 26.29 2.68
C MET A 1 -5.83 26.41 2.24
N LEU A 2 -5.34 27.58 1.81
CA LEU A 2 -3.93 27.76 1.40
C LEU A 2 -2.93 27.44 2.52
N GLU A 3 -3.12 27.97 3.73
CA GLU A 3 -2.28 27.72 4.92
C GLU A 3 -2.17 26.21 5.31
N GLY A 4 -3.24 25.44 5.12
CA GLY A 4 -3.22 24.01 5.40
C GLY A 4 -2.46 23.20 4.34
N LEU A 5 -2.59 23.61 3.08
CA LEU A 5 -1.89 22.99 1.97
C LEU A 5 -0.39 23.30 2.01
N THR A 6 -0.01 24.54 2.37
CA THR A 6 1.39 24.92 2.58
C THR A 6 1.99 24.14 3.74
N GLY A 7 1.30 24.00 4.87
CA GLY A 7 1.74 23.18 6.00
C GLY A 7 1.99 21.71 5.62
N PHE A 8 1.04 21.08 4.92
CA PHE A 8 1.20 19.71 4.41
C PHE A 8 2.41 19.57 3.48
N ALA A 9 2.56 20.48 2.51
CA ALA A 9 3.67 20.46 1.57
C ALA A 9 5.02 20.61 2.27
N VAL A 10 5.12 21.52 3.25
CA VAL A 10 6.33 21.72 4.05
C VAL A 10 6.68 20.44 4.82
N ILE A 11 5.71 19.81 5.48
CA ILE A 11 5.94 18.56 6.23
C ILE A 11 6.43 17.45 5.29
N LEU A 12 5.80 17.28 4.14
CA LEU A 12 6.19 16.27 3.16
C LEU A 12 7.61 16.51 2.65
N VAL A 13 7.94 17.75 2.27
CA VAL A 13 9.27 18.13 1.79
C VAL A 13 10.32 17.88 2.88
N VAL A 14 10.04 18.29 4.12
CA VAL A 14 10.96 18.07 5.25
C VAL A 14 11.15 16.57 5.50
N ALA A 15 10.08 15.77 5.52
CA ALA A 15 10.18 14.33 5.74
C ALA A 15 11.03 13.64 4.66
N VAL A 16 10.81 13.98 3.39
CA VAL A 16 11.61 13.47 2.27
C VAL A 16 13.05 13.95 2.37
N ALA A 17 13.28 15.23 2.65
CA ALA A 17 14.63 15.78 2.81
C ALA A 17 15.40 15.09 3.93
N VAL A 18 14.76 14.87 5.08
CA VAL A 18 15.37 14.13 6.21
C VAL A 18 15.72 12.70 5.80
N ALA A 19 14.81 11.97 5.14
CA ALA A 19 15.08 10.62 4.66
C ALA A 19 16.28 10.58 3.68
N LEU A 20 16.34 11.53 2.74
CA LEU A 20 17.45 11.64 1.80
C LEU A 20 18.77 12.00 2.48
N ILE A 21 18.76 12.89 3.47
CA ILE A 21 19.95 13.24 4.26
C ILE A 21 20.46 12.01 5.01
N ILE A 22 19.58 11.24 5.67
CA ILE A 22 19.96 10.01 6.37
C ILE A 22 20.59 9.01 5.39
N MET A 23 19.97 8.80 4.23
CA MET A 23 20.51 7.92 3.19
C MET A 23 21.86 8.41 2.65
N ALA A 24 22.01 9.71 2.42
CA ALA A 24 23.25 10.30 1.92
C ALA A 24 24.40 10.17 2.93
N ILE A 25 24.14 10.49 4.20
CA ILE A 25 25.11 10.30 5.29
C ILE A 25 25.47 8.82 5.40
N GLY A 26 24.48 7.93 5.41
CA GLY A 26 24.70 6.47 5.47
C GLY A 26 25.56 5.96 4.31
N ASN A 27 25.34 6.46 3.10
CA ASN A 27 26.13 6.10 1.92
C ASN A 27 27.57 6.65 1.96
N ASP A 28 27.78 7.81 2.58
CA ASP A 28 29.11 8.41 2.67
C ASP A 28 29.98 7.79 3.77
N ILE A 29 29.39 7.48 4.93
CA ILE A 29 30.10 6.86 6.06
C ILE A 29 30.32 5.34 5.88
N ALA A 30 29.56 4.69 5.01
CA ALA A 30 29.65 3.24 4.81
C ALA A 30 31.02 2.84 4.23
N PRO A 31 31.66 1.77 4.75
CA PRO A 31 32.86 1.21 4.14
C PRO A 31 32.59 0.77 2.70
N LYS A 32 33.30 1.37 1.74
CA LYS A 32 33.18 1.05 0.31
C LYS A 32 34.10 -0.13 -0.01
N SER A 33 33.52 -1.29 -0.26
CA SER A 33 34.24 -2.48 -0.76
C SER A 33 33.96 -2.69 -2.25
N PRO A 34 34.92 -3.23 -3.03
CA PRO A 34 34.68 -3.63 -4.42
C PRO A 34 33.49 -4.59 -4.52
N ASP A 35 32.76 -4.50 -5.62
CA ASP A 35 31.66 -5.43 -5.88
C ASP A 35 32.22 -6.81 -6.24
N THR A 36 32.03 -7.76 -5.33
CA THR A 36 32.37 -9.16 -5.55
C THR A 36 31.11 -9.98 -5.79
N PRO A 37 31.17 -11.12 -6.51
CA PRO A 37 30.02 -11.99 -6.71
C PRO A 37 29.35 -12.39 -5.39
N GLY A 38 30.13 -12.65 -4.33
CA GLY A 38 29.60 -12.98 -3.01
C GLY A 38 28.92 -11.80 -2.28
N LYS A 39 29.36 -10.56 -2.50
CA LYS A 39 28.73 -9.36 -1.92
C LYS A 39 27.34 -9.12 -2.49
N LEU A 40 27.15 -9.43 -3.76
CA LEU A 40 25.89 -9.25 -4.51
C LEU A 40 25.03 -10.52 -4.52
N ALA A 41 25.53 -11.65 -4.01
CA ALA A 41 24.79 -12.89 -3.95
C ALA A 41 23.58 -12.76 -3.02
N PRO A 42 22.40 -13.31 -3.40
CA PRO A 42 21.26 -13.39 -2.51
C PRO A 42 21.60 -14.14 -1.22
N TYR A 43 20.94 -13.76 -0.13
CA TYR A 43 21.12 -14.48 1.12
C TYR A 43 20.54 -15.89 1.02
N ALA A 44 21.42 -16.89 1.13
CA ALA A 44 21.09 -18.31 1.15
C ALA A 44 22.05 -19.06 2.08
N CYS A 45 22.40 -18.49 3.24
CA CYS A 45 23.39 -19.08 4.17
C CYS A 45 24.76 -19.39 3.55
N GLY A 46 25.13 -18.72 2.44
CA GLY A 46 26.35 -19.00 1.68
C GLY A 46 26.23 -20.13 0.66
N GLU A 47 25.05 -20.73 0.52
CA GLU A 47 24.75 -21.72 -0.50
C GLU A 47 24.52 -21.05 -1.86
N ASP A 48 25.07 -21.64 -2.92
CA ASP A 48 24.87 -21.19 -4.29
C ASP A 48 23.51 -21.69 -4.83
N ILE A 49 22.44 -21.10 -4.30
CA ILE A 49 21.06 -21.41 -4.71
C ILE A 49 20.69 -20.53 -5.89
N THR A 50 20.40 -21.18 -7.03
CA THR A 50 19.86 -20.47 -8.19
C THR A 50 18.47 -19.89 -7.89
N PRO A 51 18.20 -18.61 -8.18
CA PRO A 51 16.89 -18.02 -7.96
C PRO A 51 15.81 -18.76 -8.75
N THR A 52 14.96 -19.50 -8.04
CA THR A 52 13.81 -20.14 -8.65
C THR A 52 12.61 -19.21 -8.58
N LYS A 53 11.90 -19.06 -9.71
CA LYS A 53 10.62 -18.34 -9.75
C LYS A 53 9.55 -19.17 -9.07
N VAL A 54 9.40 -19.00 -7.76
CA VAL A 54 8.33 -19.64 -7.00
C VAL A 54 7.02 -18.88 -7.26
N ARG A 55 5.99 -19.58 -7.74
CA ARG A 55 4.64 -19.03 -7.79
C ARG A 55 4.04 -19.12 -6.40
N VAL A 56 4.07 -18.01 -5.67
CA VAL A 56 3.41 -17.93 -4.36
C VAL A 56 1.90 -17.86 -4.59
N ASN A 57 1.12 -18.66 -3.85
CA ASN A 57 -0.32 -18.50 -3.85
C ASN A 57 -0.67 -17.17 -3.16
N VAL A 58 -1.09 -16.19 -3.96
CA VAL A 58 -1.50 -14.86 -3.52
C VAL A 58 -3.02 -14.67 -3.53
N GLU A 59 -3.79 -15.76 -3.65
CA GLU A 59 -5.25 -15.72 -3.72
C GLU A 59 -5.86 -14.97 -2.52
N ASN A 60 -5.46 -15.33 -1.30
CA ASN A 60 -5.96 -14.68 -0.08
C ASN A 60 -5.54 -13.21 0.01
N PHE A 61 -4.33 -12.88 -0.46
CA PHE A 61 -3.86 -11.50 -0.51
C PHE A 61 -4.71 -10.66 -1.47
N PHE A 62 -5.03 -11.20 -2.64
CA PHE A 62 -5.87 -10.52 -3.61
C PHE A 62 -7.30 -10.33 -3.11
N ILE A 63 -7.88 -11.36 -2.47
CA ILE A 63 -9.20 -11.26 -1.83
C ILE A 63 -9.19 -10.14 -0.78
N TYR A 64 -8.15 -10.06 0.05
CA TYR A 64 -8.00 -8.99 1.04
C TYR A 64 -7.89 -7.61 0.37
N ALA A 65 -7.10 -7.47 -0.68
CA ALA A 65 -6.96 -6.20 -1.42
C ALA A 65 -8.31 -5.72 -2.00
N VAL A 66 -9.12 -6.64 -2.51
CA VAL A 66 -10.47 -6.31 -3.00
C VAL A 66 -11.38 -5.87 -1.86
N TYR A 67 -11.36 -6.53 -0.71
CA TYR A 67 -12.10 -6.06 0.47
C TYR A 67 -11.68 -4.66 0.89
N PHE A 68 -10.36 -4.42 0.97
CA PHE A 68 -9.82 -3.10 1.30
C PHE A 68 -10.37 -2.03 0.35
N MET A 69 -10.34 -2.27 -0.96
CA MET A 69 -10.86 -1.33 -1.96
C MET A 69 -12.37 -1.06 -1.81
N ILE A 70 -13.17 -2.10 -1.52
CA ILE A 70 -14.62 -1.95 -1.27
C ILE A 70 -14.84 -1.00 -0.08
N PHE A 71 -14.14 -1.23 1.03
CA PHE A 71 -14.30 -0.43 2.24
C PHE A 71 -13.70 0.98 2.11
N ASP A 72 -12.61 1.15 1.36
CA ASP A 72 -11.98 2.44 1.11
C ASP A 72 -12.93 3.38 0.34
N VAL A 73 -13.52 2.88 -0.75
CA VAL A 73 -14.50 3.65 -1.55
C VAL A 73 -15.75 3.94 -0.73
N LEU A 74 -16.27 2.95 0.02
CA LEU A 74 -17.43 3.17 0.89
C LEU A 74 -17.13 4.22 1.97
N GLY A 75 -15.96 4.14 2.61
CA GLY A 75 -15.50 5.09 3.61
C GLY A 75 -15.42 6.51 3.06
N PHE A 76 -14.84 6.68 1.87
CA PHE A 76 -14.78 7.96 1.18
C PHE A 76 -16.18 8.55 0.90
N VAL A 77 -17.09 7.73 0.39
CA VAL A 77 -18.48 8.14 0.10
C VAL A 77 -19.23 8.54 1.38
N LEU A 78 -19.07 7.77 2.46
CA LEU A 78 -19.68 8.09 3.76
C LEU A 78 -19.10 9.38 4.33
N ALA A 79 -17.78 9.54 4.34
CA ALA A 79 -17.12 10.73 4.88
C ALA A 79 -17.54 12.01 4.15
N THR A 80 -17.59 11.97 2.82
CA THR A 80 -18.01 13.12 2.00
C THR A 80 -19.48 13.45 2.16
N THR A 81 -20.35 12.43 2.28
CA THR A 81 -21.79 12.66 2.49
C THR A 81 -22.09 13.17 3.90
N LEU A 82 -21.41 12.65 4.94
CA LEU A 82 -21.54 13.15 6.31
C LEU A 82 -21.06 14.61 6.43
N ALA A 83 -19.98 14.96 5.74
CA ALA A 83 -19.48 16.33 5.72
C ALA A 83 -20.46 17.31 5.05
N ARG A 84 -21.22 16.85 4.04
CA ARG A 84 -22.23 17.64 3.33
C ARG A 84 -23.43 16.76 2.93
N PRO A 85 -24.46 16.66 3.78
CA PRO A 85 -25.59 15.75 3.57
C PRO A 85 -26.56 16.30 2.52
N ALA A 86 -26.13 16.32 1.26
CA ALA A 86 -26.95 16.77 0.12
C ALA A 86 -27.75 15.62 -0.51
N ASN A 87 -27.23 14.38 -0.48
CA ASN A 87 -27.89 13.23 -1.07
C ASN A 87 -27.59 11.93 -0.29
N VAL A 88 -28.53 11.50 0.54
CA VAL A 88 -28.43 10.28 1.35
C VAL A 88 -28.62 9.00 0.52
N ALA A 89 -29.20 9.10 -0.68
CA ALA A 89 -29.39 7.92 -1.54
C ALA A 89 -28.05 7.38 -2.06
N LEU A 90 -27.06 8.24 -2.27
CA LEU A 90 -25.75 7.86 -2.80
C LEU A 90 -24.94 6.95 -1.85
N PRO A 91 -24.74 7.27 -0.55
CA PRO A 91 -24.07 6.35 0.37
C PRO A 91 -24.86 5.06 0.59
N LEU A 92 -26.20 5.10 0.56
CA LEU A 92 -27.03 3.90 0.66
C LEU A 92 -26.84 2.97 -0.54
N ALA A 93 -26.79 3.52 -1.76
CA ALA A 93 -26.53 2.75 -2.97
C ALA A 93 -25.12 2.12 -2.93
N TYR A 94 -24.10 2.87 -2.51
CA TYR A 94 -22.74 2.34 -2.35
C TYR A 94 -22.64 1.28 -1.26
N ALA A 95 -23.36 1.45 -0.13
CA ALA A 95 -23.43 0.44 0.92
C ALA A 95 -24.07 -0.85 0.40
N ALA A 96 -25.18 -0.75 -0.34
CA ALA A 96 -25.83 -1.89 -0.96
C ALA A 96 -24.92 -2.61 -1.96
N ALA A 97 -24.24 -1.87 -2.85
CA ALA A 97 -23.27 -2.42 -3.78
C ALA A 97 -22.11 -3.11 -3.06
N SER A 98 -21.61 -2.52 -1.96
CA SER A 98 -20.54 -3.09 -1.14
C SER A 98 -20.96 -4.42 -0.51
N LEU A 99 -22.18 -4.49 0.03
CA LEU A 99 -22.74 -5.73 0.58
C LEU A 99 -22.88 -6.81 -0.50
N VAL A 100 -23.38 -6.47 -1.69
CA VAL A 100 -23.48 -7.40 -2.81
C VAL A 100 -22.09 -7.93 -3.20
N SER A 101 -21.09 -7.06 -3.32
CA SER A 101 -19.72 -7.46 -3.62
C SER A 101 -19.14 -8.40 -2.57
N ILE A 102 -19.36 -8.12 -1.27
CA ILE A 102 -18.92 -8.99 -0.16
C ILE A 102 -19.61 -10.35 -0.23
N VAL A 103 -20.92 -10.37 -0.49
CA VAL A 103 -21.67 -11.63 -0.66
C VAL A 103 -21.10 -12.44 -1.82
N ILE A 104 -20.81 -11.83 -2.97
CA ILE A 104 -20.22 -12.51 -4.14
C ILE A 104 -18.79 -13.04 -3.84
N LEU A 105 -18.00 -12.29 -3.08
CA LEU A 105 -16.64 -12.69 -2.69
C LEU A 105 -16.64 -13.84 -1.68
N THR A 106 -17.58 -13.85 -0.74
CA THR A 106 -17.73 -14.91 0.29
C THR A 106 -18.54 -16.11 -0.18
N ALA A 107 -19.20 -16.01 -1.34
CA ALA A 107 -20.11 -17.04 -1.82
C ALA A 107 -19.36 -18.37 -2.02
N LYS A 108 -19.87 -19.44 -1.38
CA LYS A 108 -19.28 -20.79 -1.39
C LYS A 108 -19.22 -21.49 -2.76
N TRP A 109 -19.74 -20.88 -3.82
CA TRP A 109 -19.74 -21.40 -5.19
C TRP A 109 -18.35 -21.50 -5.83
N ARG A 110 -17.30 -21.13 -5.08
CA ARG A 110 -15.89 -21.14 -5.50
C ARG A 110 -15.11 -22.41 -5.10
N LYS A 111 -15.79 -23.45 -4.62
CA LYS A 111 -15.17 -24.77 -4.42
C LYS A 111 -15.20 -25.61 -5.68
#